data_AF-A0A8T0UVI2-F1
#
_entry.id   AF-A0A8T0UVI2-F1
#
_cell.length_a   1.000
_cell.length_b   1.000
_cell.length_c   1.000
_cell.angle_alpha   90.00
_cell.angle_beta   90.00
_cell.angle_gamma   90.00
#
_symmetry.space_group_name_H-M   'P 1'
#
loop_
_entity.id
_entity.type
_entity.pdbx_description
1 polymer ?
#
loop_
_entity_poly.entity_id
_entity_poly.type
_entity_poly.pdbx_seq_one_letter_code
_entity_poly.pdbx_strand_id
1 'polypeptide(L)'
;MRVLKQRRMYEGQRDMLYNQTYNLDQVAFAAEGLKDAQQTMTAMKAANKELKGMMKTVKLEDIDSMQDEMMDLMDVSNEIQETLGRSYNVPDDIDEEELMGELDALEADMDFESESVPSYLQPDQESELNLPAAPTGHAAAPPHQQQEDELGLPTVPQASIRT
;
A
#
# COMPACT_ATOMS: atom_id res chain seq x y z
N MET A 1 -60.70 58.39 -7.99
CA MET A 1 -59.35 59.03 -8.03
C MET A 1 -58.47 58.76 -6.80
N ARG A 2 -58.97 58.65 -5.55
CA ARG A 2 -58.13 58.37 -4.36
C ARG A 2 -57.39 57.02 -4.41
N VAL A 3 -58.08 55.96 -4.85
CA VAL A 3 -57.53 54.59 -4.89
C VAL A 3 -56.35 54.46 -5.87
N LEU A 4 -56.40 55.14 -7.02
CA LEU A 4 -55.31 55.15 -8.00
C LEU A 4 -54.06 55.86 -7.48
N LYS A 5 -54.24 56.95 -6.72
CA LYS A 5 -53.12 57.68 -6.09
C LYS A 5 -52.46 56.85 -5.00
N GLN A 6 -53.25 56.12 -4.22
CA GLN A 6 -52.77 55.20 -3.20
C GLN A 6 -52.05 53.99 -3.81
N ARG A 7 -52.59 53.40 -4.88
CA ARG A 7 -51.91 52.33 -5.65
C ARG A 7 -50.55 52.79 -6.18
N ARG A 8 -50.48 53.97 -6.81
CA ARG A 8 -49.21 54.53 -7.32
C ARG A 8 -48.18 54.77 -6.22
N MET A 9 -48.61 55.19 -5.03
CA MET A 9 -47.75 55.36 -3.86
C MET A 9 -47.18 54.03 -3.35
N TYR A 10 -47.99 52.97 -3.33
CA TYR A 10 -47.52 51.63 -2.96
C TYR A 10 -46.65 50.97 -4.03
N GLU A 11 -46.94 51.20 -5.32
CA GLU A 11 -46.08 50.74 -6.42
C GLU A 11 -44.68 51.36 -6.31
N GLY A 12 -44.56 52.66 -6.01
CA GLY A 12 -43.26 53.30 -5.81
C GLY A 12 -42.50 52.78 -4.58
N GLN A 13 -43.19 52.54 -3.46
CA GLN A 13 -42.57 51.91 -2.28
C GLN A 13 -42.11 50.49 -2.57
N ARG A 14 -42.91 49.72 -3.32
CA ARG A 14 -42.56 48.37 -3.74
C ARG A 14 -41.32 48.37 -4.64
N ASP A 15 -41.23 49.29 -5.59
CA ASP A 15 -40.06 49.38 -6.47
C ASP A 15 -38.79 49.79 -5.70
N MET A 16 -38.93 50.65 -4.69
CA MET A 16 -37.84 50.99 -3.76
C MET A 16 -37.38 49.77 -2.94
N LEU A 17 -38.33 48.99 -2.41
CA LEU A 17 -38.03 47.77 -1.68
C LEU A 17 -37.39 46.71 -2.58
N TYR A 18 -37.84 46.54 -3.83
CA TYR A 18 -37.20 45.62 -4.77
C TYR A 18 -35.76 46.00 -5.08
N ASN A 19 -35.48 47.29 -5.28
CA ASN A 19 -34.12 47.74 -5.48
C ASN A 19 -33.26 47.51 -4.21
N GLN A 20 -33.83 47.72 -3.03
CA GLN A 20 -33.15 47.43 -1.76
C GLN A 20 -32.86 45.94 -1.59
N THR A 21 -33.83 45.06 -1.85
CA THR A 21 -33.65 43.60 -1.80
C THR A 21 -32.59 43.15 -2.78
N TYR A 22 -32.60 43.68 -4.01
CA TYR A 22 -31.57 43.36 -5.00
C TYR A 22 -30.15 43.75 -4.51
N ASN A 23 -29.99 44.95 -3.94
CA ASN A 23 -28.70 45.33 -3.37
C ASN A 23 -28.31 44.45 -2.18
N LEU A 24 -29.26 44.02 -1.35
CA LEU A 24 -29.00 43.11 -0.23
C LEU A 24 -28.60 41.71 -0.71
N ASP A 25 -29.26 41.17 -1.73
CA ASP A 25 -28.92 39.86 -2.31
C ASP A 25 -27.51 39.88 -2.90
N GLN A 26 -27.13 40.96 -3.59
CA GLN A 26 -25.77 41.13 -4.11
C GLN A 26 -24.72 41.17 -2.96
N VAL A 27 -25.03 41.85 -1.86
CA VAL A 27 -24.15 41.89 -0.68
C VAL A 27 -24.10 40.55 0.04
N ALA A 28 -25.23 39.83 0.14
CA ALA A 28 -25.30 38.51 0.75
C ALA A 28 -24.44 37.49 -0.02
N PHE A 29 -24.52 37.50 -1.36
CA PHE A 29 -23.68 36.66 -2.21
C PHE A 29 -22.18 36.97 -2.01
N ALA A 30 -21.82 38.26 -1.98
CA ALA A 30 -20.44 38.66 -1.69
C ALA A 30 -19.99 38.24 -0.27
N ALA A 31 -20.87 38.35 0.72
CA ALA A 31 -20.58 37.94 2.10
C ALA A 31 -20.39 36.42 2.23
N GLU A 32 -21.14 35.62 1.48
CA GLU A 32 -20.98 34.17 1.43
C GLU A 32 -19.63 33.78 0.82
N GLY A 33 -19.26 34.38 -0.32
CA GLY A 33 -17.92 34.18 -0.90
C GLY A 33 -16.78 34.59 0.03
N LEU A 34 -16.96 35.69 0.80
CA LEU A 34 -15.99 36.10 1.82
C LEU A 34 -15.91 35.12 2.99
N LYS A 35 -17.04 34.51 3.38
CA LYS A 35 -17.08 33.50 4.45
C LYS A 35 -16.34 32.22 4.04
N ASP A 36 -16.52 31.77 2.80
CA ASP A 36 -15.80 30.60 2.26
C ASP A 36 -14.29 30.88 2.16
N ALA A 37 -13.92 32.08 1.72
CA ALA A 37 -12.53 32.52 1.73
C ALA A 37 -11.93 32.57 3.15
N GLN A 38 -12.71 33.03 4.15
CA GLN A 38 -12.29 33.04 5.54
C GLN A 38 -12.08 31.62 6.10
N GLN A 39 -12.97 30.68 5.78
CA GLN A 39 -12.83 29.28 6.18
C GLN A 39 -11.58 28.66 5.56
N THR A 40 -11.36 28.89 4.26
CA THR A 40 -10.15 28.45 3.55
C THR A 40 -8.89 29.03 4.18
N MET A 41 -8.87 30.33 4.48
CA MET A 41 -7.73 30.99 5.13
C MET A 41 -7.46 30.40 6.52
N THR A 42 -8.51 30.07 7.26
CA THR A 42 -8.40 29.47 8.60
C THR A 42 -7.82 28.06 8.51
N ALA A 43 -8.30 27.25 7.55
CA ALA A 43 -7.76 25.93 7.26
C ALA A 43 -6.27 26.01 6.85
N MET A 44 -5.91 26.94 5.95
CA MET A 44 -4.52 27.18 5.57
C MET A 44 -3.64 27.62 6.74
N LYS A 45 -4.18 28.41 7.67
CA LYS A 45 -3.44 28.84 8.87
C LYS A 45 -3.22 27.68 9.84
N ALA A 46 -4.21 26.80 10.00
CA ALA A 46 -4.09 25.57 10.78
C ALA A 46 -3.06 24.62 10.14
N ALA A 47 -3.16 24.35 8.84
CA ALA A 47 -2.21 23.52 8.09
C ALA A 47 -0.78 24.07 8.18
N ASN A 48 -0.58 25.40 8.05
CA ASN A 48 0.74 26.00 8.23
C ASN A 48 1.29 25.85 9.67
N LYS A 49 0.42 25.89 10.68
CA LYS A 49 0.83 25.69 12.07
C LYS A 49 1.26 24.25 12.32
N GLU A 50 0.53 23.30 11.76
CA GLU A 50 0.85 21.88 11.79
C GLU A 50 2.15 21.58 11.03
N LEU A 51 2.29 22.12 9.81
CA LEU A 51 3.50 21.98 9.00
C LEU A 51 4.72 22.56 9.71
N LYS A 52 4.60 23.72 10.37
CA LYS A 52 5.67 24.26 11.23
C LYS A 52 5.96 23.41 12.46
N GLY A 53 4.96 22.68 12.97
CA GLY A 53 5.13 21.70 14.04
C GLY A 53 5.93 20.50 13.55
N MET A 54 5.47 19.86 12.47
CA MET A 54 6.16 18.76 11.80
C MET A 54 7.59 19.13 11.44
N MET A 55 7.83 20.31 10.87
CA MET A 55 9.16 20.77 10.47
C MET A 55 10.10 21.08 11.66
N LYS A 56 9.56 21.20 12.88
CA LYS A 56 10.36 21.22 14.13
C LYS A 56 10.58 19.83 14.71
N THR A 57 9.65 18.91 14.47
CA THR A 57 9.70 17.52 14.93
C THR A 57 10.57 16.65 14.03
N VAL A 58 10.60 16.91 12.72
CA VAL A 58 11.64 16.47 11.79
C VAL A 58 12.90 17.23 12.22
N LYS A 59 13.62 16.66 13.18
CA LYS A 59 14.82 17.27 13.71
C LYS A 59 15.86 17.22 12.61
N LEU A 60 16.59 18.31 12.44
CA LEU A 60 17.74 18.38 11.53
C LEU A 60 18.78 17.28 11.84
N GLU A 61 18.79 16.79 13.09
CA GLU A 61 19.57 15.65 13.57
C GLU A 61 19.19 14.33 12.86
N ASP A 62 17.94 14.17 12.46
CA ASP A 62 17.45 12.99 11.74
C ASP A 62 17.75 13.09 10.23
N ILE A 63 18.24 14.22 9.73
CA ILE A 63 18.64 14.36 8.32
C ILE A 63 19.91 13.58 8.04
N ASP A 64 20.91 13.60 8.94
CA ASP A 64 22.09 12.73 8.82
C ASP A 64 21.67 11.27 8.88
N SER A 65 20.80 10.89 9.82
CA SER A 65 20.27 9.51 9.92
C SER A 65 19.47 9.09 8.67
N MET A 66 18.67 9.99 8.09
CA MET A 66 17.92 9.70 6.86
C MET A 66 18.81 9.64 5.63
N GLN A 67 19.91 10.39 5.61
CA GLN A 67 20.88 10.35 4.52
C GLN A 67 21.69 9.05 4.61
N ASP A 68 22.11 8.67 5.82
CA ASP A 68 22.76 7.38 6.11
C ASP A 68 21.83 6.21 5.74
N GLU A 69 20.55 6.24 6.15
CA GLU A 69 19.56 5.21 5.78
C GLU A 69 19.31 5.15 4.26
N MET A 70 19.32 6.29 3.54
CA MET A 70 19.22 6.30 2.08
C MET A 70 20.47 5.72 1.41
N MET A 71 21.64 5.97 1.97
CA MET A 71 22.91 5.43 1.49
C MET A 71 22.96 3.91 1.71
N ASP A 72 22.58 3.45 2.90
CA ASP A 72 22.41 2.04 3.23
C ASP A 72 21.38 1.36 2.32
N LEU A 73 20.25 2.01 2.02
CA LEU A 73 19.22 1.46 1.13
C LEU A 73 19.71 1.36 -0.33
N MET A 74 20.51 2.32 -0.78
CA MET A 74 21.12 2.29 -2.11
C MET A 74 22.18 1.19 -2.19
N ASP A 75 22.99 1.02 -1.14
CA ASP A 75 24.00 -0.04 -1.04
C ASP A 75 23.35 -1.43 -0.98
N VAL A 76 22.29 -1.60 -0.19
CA VAL A 76 21.49 -2.85 -0.17
C VAL A 76 20.85 -3.09 -1.53
N SER A 77 20.36 -2.06 -2.24
CA SER A 77 19.83 -2.21 -3.60
C SER A 77 20.92 -2.65 -4.58
N ASN A 78 22.13 -2.12 -4.47
CA ASN A 78 23.27 -2.53 -5.29
C ASN A 78 23.72 -3.96 -4.94
N GLU A 79 23.76 -4.33 -3.67
CA GLU A 79 24.06 -5.69 -3.22
C GLU A 79 22.98 -6.68 -3.66
N ILE A 80 21.70 -6.30 -3.65
CA ILE A 80 20.61 -7.10 -4.22
C ILE A 80 20.82 -7.25 -5.73
N GLN A 81 21.13 -6.17 -6.44
CA GLN A 81 21.40 -6.26 -7.88
C GLN A 81 22.66 -7.07 -8.20
N GLU A 82 23.68 -7.06 -7.34
CA GLU A 82 24.90 -7.84 -7.52
C GLU A 82 24.70 -9.31 -7.14
N THR A 83 23.92 -9.61 -6.10
CA THR A 83 23.60 -10.99 -5.69
C THR A 83 22.58 -11.66 -6.61
N LEU A 84 21.58 -10.91 -7.09
CA LEU A 84 20.59 -11.37 -8.06
C LEU A 84 21.14 -11.31 -9.49
N GLY A 85 22.03 -10.35 -9.75
CA GLY A 85 22.81 -10.19 -10.98
C GLY A 85 24.16 -10.90 -10.93
N ARG A 86 24.35 -11.85 -10.00
CA ARG A 86 25.25 -13.00 -10.21
C ARG A 86 24.70 -13.79 -11.39
N SER A 87 24.81 -13.21 -12.58
CA SER A 87 25.00 -13.95 -13.80
C SER A 87 26.20 -14.84 -13.50
N TYR A 88 25.95 -16.15 -13.43
CA TYR A 88 26.96 -17.16 -13.19
C TYR A 88 27.95 -17.18 -14.35
N ASN A 89 28.78 -16.15 -14.49
CA ASN A 89 29.93 -16.10 -15.37
C ASN A 89 29.66 -16.80 -16.72
N VAL A 90 28.48 -16.55 -17.32
CA VAL A 90 28.07 -17.09 -18.62
C VAL A 90 28.75 -16.17 -19.62
N PRO A 91 29.84 -16.59 -20.30
CA PRO A 91 30.45 -15.79 -21.34
C PRO A 91 29.37 -15.27 -22.31
N ASP A 92 29.44 -13.99 -22.67
CA ASP A 92 28.55 -13.38 -23.66
C ASP A 92 28.64 -14.08 -25.04
N ASP A 93 29.70 -14.86 -25.24
CA ASP A 93 30.00 -15.64 -26.45
C ASP A 93 29.58 -17.14 -26.35
N ILE A 94 28.70 -17.52 -25.42
CA ILE A 94 28.17 -18.90 -25.41
C ILE A 94 27.24 -19.10 -26.61
N ASP A 95 27.53 -20.12 -27.41
CA ASP A 95 26.68 -20.53 -28.52
C ASP A 95 25.48 -21.34 -27.97
N GLU A 96 24.31 -20.71 -27.92
CA GLU A 96 23.07 -21.36 -27.49
C GLU A 96 22.70 -22.56 -28.38
N GLU A 97 23.08 -22.57 -29.66
CA GLU A 97 22.79 -23.65 -30.60
C GLU A 97 23.64 -24.89 -30.32
N GLU A 98 24.93 -24.70 -30.00
CA GLU A 98 25.82 -25.79 -29.54
C GLU A 98 25.32 -26.39 -28.22
N LEU A 99 24.94 -25.56 -27.26
CA LEU A 99 24.45 -26.01 -25.96
C LEU A 99 23.12 -26.77 -26.06
N MET A 100 22.19 -26.32 -26.91
CA MET A 100 20.96 -27.06 -27.19
C MET A 100 21.24 -28.40 -27.86
N GLY A 101 22.19 -28.45 -28.79
CA GLY A 101 22.61 -29.70 -29.42
C GLY A 101 23.23 -30.69 -28.44
N GLU A 102 24.04 -30.22 -27.49
CA GLU A 102 24.57 -31.05 -26.39
C GLU A 102 23.46 -31.55 -25.47
N LEU A 103 22.45 -30.73 -25.16
CA LEU A 103 21.32 -31.11 -24.32
C LEU A 103 20.46 -32.20 -24.97
N ASP A 104 20.17 -32.06 -26.27
CA ASP A 104 19.44 -33.07 -27.05
C ASP A 104 20.22 -34.39 -27.12
N ALA A 105 21.55 -34.32 -27.25
CA ALA A 105 22.41 -35.50 -27.22
C ALA A 105 22.42 -36.18 -25.84
N LEU A 106 22.42 -35.41 -24.77
CA LEU A 106 22.32 -35.93 -23.40
C LEU A 106 20.94 -36.53 -23.12
N GLU A 107 19.86 -35.93 -23.63
CA GLU A 107 18.52 -36.51 -23.57
C GLU A 107 18.50 -37.87 -24.28
N ALA A 108 19.10 -37.97 -25.46
CA ALA A 108 19.21 -39.23 -26.20
C ALA A 108 20.07 -40.28 -25.46
N ASP A 109 21.14 -39.88 -24.77
CA ASP A 109 22.00 -40.78 -23.97
C ASP A 109 21.27 -41.25 -22.70
N MET A 110 20.54 -40.36 -22.04
CA MET A 110 19.68 -40.70 -20.91
C MET A 110 18.51 -41.59 -21.33
N ASP A 111 17.90 -41.37 -22.51
CA ASP A 111 16.83 -42.20 -23.03
C ASP A 111 17.35 -43.61 -23.36
N PHE A 112 18.60 -43.74 -23.80
CA PHE A 112 19.32 -45.02 -23.93
C PHE A 112 19.60 -45.72 -22.59
N GLU A 113 19.85 -44.97 -21.51
CA GLU A 113 20.05 -45.48 -20.14
C GLU A 113 18.72 -45.67 -19.35
N SER A 114 17.60 -45.11 -19.84
CA SER A 114 16.30 -45.00 -19.15
C SER A 114 15.49 -46.31 -19.06
N GLU A 115 15.94 -47.39 -19.68
CA GLU A 115 15.38 -48.73 -19.40
C GLU A 115 15.67 -49.19 -17.96
N SER A 116 16.48 -48.45 -17.18
CA SER A 116 16.77 -48.73 -15.78
C SER A 116 16.28 -47.64 -14.83
N VAL A 117 15.61 -48.06 -13.74
CA VAL A 117 15.18 -47.16 -12.66
C VAL A 117 16.43 -46.60 -11.96
N PRO A 118 16.56 -45.27 -11.81
CA PRO A 118 17.71 -44.67 -11.15
C PRO A 118 17.97 -45.30 -9.78
N SER A 119 19.25 -45.53 -9.44
CA SER A 119 19.67 -46.23 -8.22
C SER A 119 19.04 -45.66 -6.93
N TYR A 120 18.72 -44.36 -6.91
CA TYR A 120 18.07 -43.68 -5.78
C TYR A 120 16.54 -43.86 -5.69
N LEU A 121 15.89 -44.41 -6.74
CA LEU A 121 14.46 -44.76 -6.79
C LEU A 121 14.24 -46.27 -6.67
N GLN A 122 15.30 -47.07 -6.57
CA GLN A 122 15.17 -48.48 -6.27
C GLN A 122 14.70 -48.62 -4.81
N PRO A 123 13.68 -49.44 -4.52
CA PRO A 123 13.24 -49.65 -3.15
C PRO A 123 14.41 -50.21 -2.35
N ASP A 124 14.82 -49.49 -1.32
CA ASP A 124 15.86 -49.90 -0.37
C ASP A 124 15.59 -51.35 0.03
N GLN A 125 16.47 -52.27 -0.35
CA GLN A 125 16.48 -53.60 0.22
C GLN A 125 16.90 -53.43 1.68
N GLU A 126 15.90 -53.23 2.54
CA GLU A 126 15.93 -52.97 3.98
C GLU A 126 17.16 -53.55 4.65
N SER A 127 18.26 -52.80 4.64
CA SER A 127 19.45 -53.10 5.40
C SER A 127 19.46 -52.11 6.56
N GLU A 128 18.64 -52.44 7.56
CA GLU A 128 18.58 -51.90 8.92
C GLU A 128 19.48 -50.68 9.17
N LEU A 129 19.04 -49.49 8.74
CA LEU A 129 19.72 -48.26 9.09
C LEU A 129 19.32 -47.89 10.53
N ASN A 130 20.16 -48.28 11.49
CA ASN A 130 19.95 -48.05 12.92
C ASN A 130 20.15 -46.56 13.27
N LEU A 131 19.11 -45.76 13.01
CA LEU A 131 19.07 -44.34 13.35
C LEU A 131 18.56 -44.14 14.79
N PRO A 132 19.17 -43.24 15.58
CA PRO A 132 18.72 -42.96 16.93
C PRO A 132 17.32 -42.30 16.94
N ALA A 133 16.48 -42.70 17.91
CA ALA A 133 15.11 -42.19 18.01
C ALA A 133 15.06 -40.67 18.25
N ALA A 134 14.23 -39.98 17.47
CA ALA A 134 14.01 -38.55 17.62
C ALA A 134 13.34 -38.21 18.97
N PRO A 135 13.71 -37.09 19.61
CA PRO A 135 13.19 -36.74 20.93
C PRO A 135 11.73 -36.29 20.84
N THR A 136 10.82 -37.06 21.47
CA THR A 136 9.41 -36.68 21.62
C THR A 136 9.25 -35.69 22.77
N GLY A 137 9.44 -34.39 22.48
CA GLY A 137 9.00 -33.30 23.36
C GLY A 137 7.51 -33.06 23.19
N HIS A 138 6.70 -33.44 24.18
CA HIS A 138 5.28 -33.06 24.23
C HIS A 138 5.16 -31.54 24.41
N ALA A 139 4.92 -30.82 23.31
CA ALA A 139 4.34 -29.48 23.40
C ALA A 139 2.84 -29.62 23.66
N ALA A 140 2.42 -29.38 24.90
CA ALA A 140 1.02 -29.32 25.27
C ALA A 140 0.33 -28.19 24.49
N ALA A 141 -0.57 -28.54 23.57
CA ALA A 141 -1.48 -27.59 22.93
C ALA A 141 -2.52 -27.10 23.96
N PRO A 142 -2.67 -25.78 24.20
CA PRO A 142 -3.85 -25.27 24.88
C PRO A 142 -5.07 -25.29 23.94
N PRO A 143 -6.29 -25.56 24.44
CA PRO A 143 -7.49 -25.64 23.62
C PRO A 143 -8.02 -24.23 23.37
N HIS A 144 -7.76 -23.69 22.19
CA HIS A 144 -8.57 -22.58 21.67
C HIS A 144 -8.97 -22.91 20.24
N GLN A 145 -10.25 -23.26 20.09
CA GLN A 145 -10.95 -23.28 18.81
C GLN A 145 -10.94 -21.84 18.29
N GLN A 146 -9.95 -21.50 17.48
CA GLN A 146 -10.01 -20.31 16.65
C GLN A 146 -11.02 -20.61 15.54
N GLN A 147 -12.18 -19.96 15.62
CA GLN A 147 -13.10 -19.88 14.50
C GLN A 147 -12.37 -19.08 13.40
N GLU A 148 -11.93 -19.79 12.38
CA GLU A 148 -11.41 -19.23 11.14
C GLU A 148 -12.59 -18.91 10.23
N ASP A 149 -12.62 -17.72 9.64
CA ASP A 149 -13.66 -17.35 8.67
C ASP A 149 -13.44 -18.10 7.34
N GLU A 150 -14.37 -18.03 6.37
CA GLU A 150 -14.29 -18.73 5.07
C GLU A 150 -13.02 -18.44 4.22
N LEU A 151 -12.18 -17.50 4.65
CA LEU A 151 -10.91 -17.14 4.05
C LEU A 151 -9.68 -17.49 4.93
N GLY A 152 -9.83 -18.33 5.97
CA GLY A 152 -8.73 -18.83 6.80
C GLY A 152 -8.05 -17.78 7.68
N LEU A 153 -8.74 -16.65 7.92
CA LEU A 153 -8.25 -15.54 8.73
C LEU A 153 -8.87 -15.59 10.13
N PRO A 154 -8.11 -15.24 11.19
CA PRO A 154 -8.63 -15.21 12.55
C PRO A 154 -9.66 -14.08 12.72
N THR A 155 -10.87 -14.41 13.20
CA THR A 155 -11.93 -13.42 13.39
C THR A 155 -11.56 -12.42 14.49
N VAL A 156 -11.63 -11.12 14.18
CA VAL A 156 -11.46 -10.06 15.18
C VAL A 156 -12.73 -9.91 16.04
N PRO A 157 -12.61 -9.75 17.37
CA PRO A 157 -13.76 -9.64 18.25
C PRO A 157 -14.56 -8.36 17.97
N GLN A 158 -15.84 -8.52 17.59
CA GLN A 158 -16.80 -7.43 17.41
C GLN A 158 -17.09 -6.79 18.78
N ALA A 159 -16.64 -5.55 18.98
CA ALA A 159 -16.95 -4.79 20.18
C ALA A 159 -18.46 -4.49 20.25
N SER A 160 -19.15 -5.05 21.24
CA SER A 160 -20.56 -4.74 21.51
C SER A 160 -20.71 -3.29 21.96
N ILE A 161 -21.32 -2.46 21.11
CA ILE A 161 -21.80 -1.12 21.49
C ILE A 161 -23.00 -1.32 22.43
N ARG A 162 -22.79 -1.12 23.73
CA ARG A 162 -23.89 -1.02 24.70
C ARG A 162 -24.66 0.28 24.46
N THR A 163 -25.96 0.14 24.23
CA THR A 163 -26.97 1.21 24.30
C THR A 163 -27.24 1.58 25.76
#